data_AF-A0A7S1IN81-F1
#
_entry.id   AF-A0A7S1IN81-F1
#
_cell.length_a   1.000
_cell.length_b   1.000
_cell.length_c   1.000
_cell.angle_alpha   90.00
_cell.angle_beta   90.00
_cell.angle_gamma   90.00
#
_symmetry.space_group_name_H-M   'P 1'
#
loop_
_entity.id
_entity.type
_entity.pdbx_description
1 polymer ?
#
loop_
_entity_poly.entity_id
_entity_poly.type
_entity_poly.pdbx_seq_one_letter_code
_entity_poly.pdbx_strand_id
1 'polypeptide(L)'
;LLRGFSEYVGESVLECPETGLKACITFDAKPLMRGREHQVRGTVVDTTTDACLFTITGNWMDKVWVEAPGKSRELLHMFQADGCATEPVEESEEWDTRRVWAKVKAAIRRKDWAAAAAEKRAVEQTAPAAAPAHYTFDERRGLYIHNAVPGPRGGG
;
A
#
# COMPACT_ATOMS: atom_id res chain seq x y z
N LEU A 1 -26.23 10.86 -2.43
CA LEU A 1 -24.77 10.75 -2.17
C LEU A 1 -24.27 9.54 -2.95
N LEU A 2 -23.46 9.73 -3.99
CA LEU A 2 -22.68 8.64 -4.60
C LEU A 2 -21.66 8.19 -3.55
N ARG A 3 -21.74 6.94 -3.10
CA ARG A 3 -20.66 6.33 -2.33
C ARG A 3 -19.53 6.07 -3.31
N GLY A 4 -18.34 6.60 -3.02
CA GLY A 4 -17.13 6.22 -3.74
C GLY A 4 -16.95 4.71 -3.66
N PHE A 5 -16.69 4.07 -4.78
CA PHE A 5 -16.44 2.65 -4.90
C PHE A 5 -15.07 2.47 -5.55
N SER A 6 -14.22 1.65 -4.92
CA SER A 6 -12.90 1.31 -5.43
C SER A 6 -12.85 -0.20 -5.62
N GLU A 7 -12.27 -0.62 -6.75
CA GLU A 7 -12.12 -2.02 -7.13
C GLU A 7 -10.71 -2.22 -7.65
N TYR A 8 -10.07 -3.32 -7.24
CA TYR A 8 -8.82 -3.74 -7.87
C TYR A 8 -9.14 -4.50 -9.15
N VAL A 9 -8.36 -4.24 -10.20
CA VAL A 9 -8.50 -4.90 -11.49
C VAL A 9 -7.15 -5.25 -12.06
N GLY A 10 -7.08 -6.34 -12.81
CA GLY A 10 -5.87 -6.76 -13.51
C GLY A 10 -5.08 -7.84 -12.78
N GLU A 11 -3.86 -8.05 -13.26
CA GLU A 11 -3.00 -9.15 -12.83
C GLU A 11 -1.84 -8.64 -11.96
N SER A 12 -1.49 -9.42 -10.94
CA SER A 12 -0.32 -9.25 -10.10
C SER A 12 0.45 -10.55 -10.05
N VAL A 13 1.75 -10.47 -10.31
CA VAL A 13 2.65 -11.62 -10.35
C VAL A 13 3.68 -11.47 -9.26
N LEU A 14 3.82 -12.50 -8.43
CA LEU A 14 4.88 -12.63 -7.43
C LEU A 14 5.72 -13.85 -7.80
N GLU A 15 7.03 -13.68 -7.93
CA GLU A 15 7.94 -14.75 -8.33
C GLU A 15 9.14 -14.76 -7.39
N CYS A 16 9.52 -15.95 -6.92
CA CYS A 16 10.69 -16.18 -6.10
C CYS A 16 11.63 -17.15 -6.83
N PRO A 17 12.66 -16.65 -7.54
CA PRO A 17 13.58 -17.49 -8.31
C PRO A 17 14.33 -18.52 -7.46
N GLU A 18 14.64 -18.20 -6.20
CA GLU A 18 15.36 -19.08 -5.28
C GLU A 18 14.56 -20.33 -4.90
N THR A 19 13.24 -20.18 -4.78
CA THR A 19 12.34 -21.31 -4.45
C THR A 19 11.69 -21.93 -5.68
N GLY A 20 11.81 -21.30 -6.85
CA GLY A 20 11.13 -21.73 -8.07
C GLY A 20 9.61 -21.63 -7.98
N LEU A 21 9.09 -20.68 -7.20
CA LEU A 21 7.66 -20.50 -7.00
C LEU A 21 7.17 -19.21 -7.67
N LYS A 22 6.03 -19.31 -8.34
CA LYS A 22 5.35 -18.18 -8.96
C LYS A 22 3.87 -18.17 -8.62
N ALA A 23 3.38 -17.06 -8.08
CA ALA A 23 1.97 -16.80 -7.89
C ALA A 23 1.48 -15.79 -8.95
N CYS A 24 0.39 -16.14 -9.64
CA CYS A 24 -0.33 -15.24 -10.53
C CYS A 24 -1.72 -14.98 -9.93
N ILE A 25 -2.02 -13.72 -9.59
CA ILE A 25 -3.26 -13.30 -8.94
C ILE A 25 -3.98 -12.31 -9.85
N THR A 26 -5.25 -12.58 -10.15
CA THR A 26 -6.12 -11.73 -10.94
C THR A 26 -7.24 -11.15 -10.07
N PHE A 27 -7.43 -9.84 -10.16
CA PHE A 27 -8.57 -9.14 -9.58
C PHE A 27 -9.58 -8.86 -10.70
N ASP A 28 -10.79 -9.40 -10.54
CA ASP A 28 -11.83 -9.25 -11.56
C ASP A 28 -12.54 -7.91 -11.42
N ALA A 29 -12.78 -7.25 -12.56
CA ALA A 29 -13.63 -6.07 -12.59
C ALA A 29 -15.06 -6.40 -12.19
N LYS A 30 -15.71 -5.45 -11.51
CA LYS A 30 -17.13 -5.57 -11.16
C LYS A 30 -17.98 -5.80 -12.41
N PRO A 31 -18.75 -6.91 -12.50
CA PRO A 31 -19.59 -7.17 -13.66
C PRO A 31 -20.69 -6.12 -13.83
N LEU A 32 -20.96 -5.72 -15.09
CA LEU A 32 -21.87 -4.61 -15.41
C LEU A 32 -23.36 -4.91 -15.13
N MET A 33 -23.77 -6.19 -15.11
CA MET A 33 -25.18 -6.58 -14.94
C MET A 33 -25.47 -7.21 -13.58
N ARG A 34 -24.76 -8.29 -13.24
CA ARG A 34 -24.97 -9.07 -12.02
C ARG A 34 -23.69 -9.81 -11.70
N GLY A 35 -23.21 -9.70 -10.48
CA GLY A 35 -21.94 -10.33 -10.09
C GLY A 35 -21.51 -9.94 -8.70
N ARG A 36 -20.47 -10.61 -8.20
CA ARG A 36 -19.82 -10.27 -6.94
C ARG A 36 -18.73 -9.24 -7.22
N GLU A 37 -18.64 -8.22 -6.38
CA GLU A 37 -17.50 -7.31 -6.36
C GLU A 37 -16.33 -7.95 -5.61
N HIS A 38 -15.17 -7.32 -5.73
CA HIS A 38 -13.95 -7.67 -5.02
C HIS A 38 -13.45 -9.08 -5.26
N GLN A 39 -13.75 -9.67 -6.41
CA GLN A 39 -13.33 -11.04 -6.72
C GLN A 39 -11.83 -11.12 -6.96
N VAL A 40 -11.20 -12.12 -6.35
CA VAL A 40 -9.80 -12.47 -6.58
C VAL A 40 -9.70 -13.94 -6.96
N ARG A 41 -8.86 -14.24 -7.95
CA ARG A 41 -8.54 -15.59 -8.40
C ARG A 41 -7.05 -15.69 -8.66
N GLY A 42 -6.50 -16.89 -8.74
CA GLY A 42 -5.10 -17.04 -9.08
C GLY A 42 -4.60 -18.47 -8.97
N THR A 43 -3.32 -18.64 -9.25
CA THR A 43 -2.62 -19.92 -9.09
C THR A 43 -1.24 -19.69 -8.49
N VAL A 44 -0.74 -20.71 -7.80
CA VAL A 44 0.66 -20.82 -7.41
C VAL A 44 1.23 -22.02 -8.14
N VAL A 45 2.31 -21.81 -8.87
CA VAL A 45 2.97 -22.82 -9.69
C VAL A 45 4.43 -23.00 -9.28
N ASP A 46 4.92 -24.22 -9.44
CA ASP A 46 6.34 -24.53 -9.47
C ASP A 46 6.86 -24.21 -10.88
N THR A 47 7.81 -23.28 -11.00
CA THR A 47 8.32 -22.79 -12.28
C THR A 47 9.32 -23.76 -12.94
N THR A 48 9.75 -24.79 -12.23
CA THR A 48 10.66 -25.81 -12.76
C THR A 48 9.89 -26.95 -13.42
N THR A 49 8.74 -27.29 -12.85
CA THR A 49 7.88 -28.41 -13.30
C THR A 49 6.60 -27.96 -14.01
N ASP A 50 6.31 -26.66 -14.03
CA ASP A 50 5.04 -26.06 -14.45
C ASP A 50 3.81 -26.61 -13.70
N ALA A 51 4.02 -27.28 -12.55
CA ALA A 51 2.96 -27.89 -11.78
C ALA A 51 2.16 -26.81 -11.03
N CYS A 52 0.83 -26.82 -11.18
CA CYS A 52 -0.05 -26.00 -10.36
C CYS A 52 -0.15 -26.60 -8.95
N LEU A 53 0.46 -25.91 -7.99
CA LEU A 53 0.48 -26.33 -6.59
C LEU A 53 -0.79 -25.91 -5.86
N PHE A 54 -1.32 -24.74 -6.19
CA PHE A 54 -2.50 -24.18 -5.53
C PHE A 54 -3.35 -23.32 -6.47
N THR A 55 -4.66 -23.34 -6.24
CA THR A 55 -5.62 -22.39 -6.82
C THR A 55 -6.10 -21.43 -5.74
N ILE A 56 -6.09 -20.13 -6.04
CA ILE A 56 -6.56 -19.06 -5.18
C ILE A 56 -7.95 -18.62 -5.65
N THR A 57 -8.90 -18.47 -4.73
CA THR A 57 -10.22 -17.90 -5.02
C THR A 57 -10.75 -17.10 -3.83
N GLY A 58 -11.57 -16.08 -4.07
CA GLY A 58 -12.31 -15.45 -2.98
C GLY A 58 -12.68 -13.99 -3.24
N ASN A 59 -12.79 -13.26 -2.14
CA ASN A 59 -13.08 -11.84 -2.10
C ASN A 59 -11.99 -11.12 -1.29
N TRP A 60 -11.28 -10.18 -1.91
CA TRP A 60 -10.11 -9.52 -1.29
C TRP A 60 -10.47 -8.56 -0.14
N MET A 61 -11.75 -8.21 0.00
CA MET A 61 -12.30 -7.43 1.13
C MET A 61 -12.95 -8.29 2.22
N ASP A 62 -13.02 -9.61 2.06
CA ASP A 62 -13.67 -10.53 3.01
C ASP A 62 -12.77 -11.74 3.28
N LYS A 63 -12.81 -12.76 2.42
CA LYS A 63 -12.05 -14.00 2.59
C LYS A 63 -11.43 -14.47 1.27
N VAL A 64 -10.13 -14.76 1.33
CA VAL A 64 -9.36 -15.40 0.27
C VAL A 64 -9.03 -16.82 0.71
N TRP A 65 -9.10 -17.75 -0.23
CA TRP A 65 -8.98 -19.17 0.01
C TRP A 65 -8.03 -19.80 -0.96
N VAL A 66 -7.47 -20.93 -0.56
CA VAL A 66 -6.49 -21.69 -1.32
C VAL A 66 -6.91 -23.16 -1.39
N GLU A 67 -6.65 -23.81 -2.52
CA GLU A 67 -6.96 -25.22 -2.73
C GLU A 67 -5.80 -25.90 -3.46
N ALA A 68 -5.28 -27.00 -2.89
CA ALA A 68 -4.31 -27.85 -3.55
C ALA A 68 -5.03 -28.92 -4.40
N PRO A 69 -4.40 -29.43 -5.47
CA PRO A 69 -4.99 -30.49 -6.30
C PRO A 69 -5.48 -31.69 -5.48
N GLY A 70 -6.76 -32.03 -5.62
CA GLY A 70 -7.39 -33.16 -4.93
C GLY A 70 -7.60 -32.98 -3.43
N LYS A 71 -7.39 -31.78 -2.87
CA LYS A 71 -7.62 -31.47 -1.45
C LYS A 71 -8.79 -30.50 -1.30
N SER A 72 -9.33 -30.44 -0.08
CA SER A 72 -10.35 -29.43 0.26
C SER A 72 -9.74 -28.04 0.35
N ARG A 73 -10.56 -27.04 0.06
CA ARG A 73 -10.24 -25.62 0.17
C ARG A 73 -10.02 -25.18 1.62
N GLU A 74 -8.99 -24.36 1.84
CA GLU A 74 -8.58 -23.81 3.13
C GLU A 74 -8.59 -22.28 3.12
N LEU A 75 -8.80 -21.66 4.30
CA LEU A 75 -8.81 -20.20 4.43
C LEU A 75 -7.36 -19.68 4.41
N LEU A 76 -7.04 -18.85 3.42
CA LEU A 76 -5.71 -18.23 3.28
C LEU A 76 -5.64 -16.90 4.04
N HIS A 77 -6.64 -16.05 3.84
CA HIS A 77 -6.68 -14.73 4.44
C HIS A 77 -8.12 -14.32 4.72
N MET A 78 -8.32 -13.63 5.83
CA MET A 78 -9.55 -12.94 6.16
C MET A 78 -9.19 -11.47 6.41
N PHE A 79 -9.87 -10.56 5.73
CA PHE A 79 -9.61 -9.15 5.90
C PHE A 79 -9.92 -8.74 7.34
N GLN A 80 -8.90 -8.23 8.03
CA GLN A 80 -9.01 -7.65 9.36
C GLN A 80 -8.48 -6.23 9.29
N ALA A 81 -9.33 -5.26 9.62
CA ALA A 81 -8.93 -3.85 9.69
C ALA A 81 -8.23 -3.59 11.03
N ASP A 82 -7.09 -4.24 11.23
CA ASP A 82 -6.29 -4.02 12.43
C ASP A 82 -5.40 -2.78 12.22
N GLY A 83 -5.44 -1.86 13.20
CA GLY A 83 -4.59 -0.69 13.19
C GLY A 83 -3.15 -1.06 13.58
N CYS A 84 -2.16 -0.40 12.99
CA CYS A 84 -0.80 -0.45 13.50
C CYS A 84 -0.69 0.46 14.73
N ALA A 85 -0.10 -0.03 15.82
CA ALA A 85 0.23 0.81 16.96
C ALA A 85 1.30 1.82 16.54
N THR A 86 1.09 3.09 16.89
CA THR A 86 2.04 4.17 16.60
C THR A 86 2.23 5.01 17.84
N GLU A 87 3.42 5.56 18.02
CA GLU A 87 3.74 6.48 19.11
C GLU A 87 2.91 7.77 19.01
N PRO A 88 2.73 8.52 20.12
CA PRO A 88 2.01 9.79 20.09
C PRO A 88 2.60 10.77 19.06
N VAL A 89 1.75 11.53 18.38
CA VAL A 89 2.15 12.43 17.29
C VAL A 89 3.11 13.53 17.77
N GLU A 90 3.05 13.88 19.05
CA GLU A 90 3.91 14.85 19.72
C GLU A 90 5.36 14.35 19.86
N GLU A 91 5.54 13.03 19.95
CA GLU A 91 6.84 12.35 20.06
C GLU A 91 7.39 11.95 18.69
N SER A 92 6.56 12.00 17.64
CA SER A 92 6.94 11.67 16.28
C SER A 92 7.87 12.73 15.65
N GLU A 93 8.68 12.26 14.70
CA GLU A 93 9.61 13.09 13.94
C GLU A 93 8.92 14.27 13.25
N GLU A 94 9.67 15.34 12.98
CA GLU A 94 9.14 16.59 12.39
C GLU A 94 8.37 16.34 11.08
N TRP A 95 8.86 15.43 10.25
CA TRP A 95 8.30 15.08 8.94
C TRP A 95 7.39 13.84 8.95
N ASP A 96 7.00 13.36 10.13
CA ASP A 96 6.00 12.30 10.25
C ASP A 96 4.68 12.74 9.59
N THR A 97 4.16 11.90 8.68
CA THR A 97 2.93 12.18 7.93
C THR A 97 1.75 12.56 8.82
N ARG A 98 1.61 11.95 10.00
CA ARG A 98 0.50 12.25 10.93
C ARG A 98 0.63 13.65 11.51
N ARG A 99 1.86 14.11 11.78
CA ARG A 99 2.18 15.45 12.28
C ARG A 99 2.03 16.50 11.19
N VAL A 100 2.68 16.28 10.03
CA VAL A 100 2.65 17.19 8.87
C VAL A 100 1.20 17.46 8.43
N TRP A 101 0.38 16.42 8.34
CA TRP A 101 -1.01 16.52 7.89
C TRP A 101 -2.03 16.74 9.03
N ALA A 102 -1.60 16.97 10.27
CA ALA A 102 -2.48 17.05 11.44
C ALA A 102 -3.55 18.15 11.29
N LYS A 103 -3.16 19.36 10.85
CA LYS A 103 -4.07 20.50 10.68
C LYS A 103 -5.07 20.28 9.56
N VAL A 104 -4.64 19.74 8.42
CA VAL A 104 -5.50 19.36 7.30
C VAL A 104 -6.54 18.34 7.75
N LYS A 105 -6.11 17.28 8.44
CA LYS A 105 -6.97 16.24 9.00
C LYS A 105 -7.99 16.80 9.99
N ALA A 106 -7.58 17.71 10.87
CA ALA A 106 -8.47 18.36 11.83
C ALA A 106 -9.53 19.23 11.14
N ALA A 107 -9.16 19.98 10.10
CA ALA A 107 -10.10 20.77 9.31
C ALA A 107 -11.11 19.90 8.54
N ILE A 108 -10.64 18.81 7.90
CA ILE A 108 -11.52 17.82 7.23
C ILE A 108 -12.52 17.21 8.23
N ARG A 109 -12.06 16.83 9.43
CA ARG A 109 -12.94 16.29 10.49
C ARG A 109 -14.05 17.26 10.90
N ARG A 110 -13.75 18.56 10.92
CA ARG A 110 -14.74 19.64 11.17
C ARG A 110 -15.57 20.01 9.94
N LYS A 111 -15.31 19.40 8.78
CA LYS A 111 -15.90 19.75 7.46
C LYS A 111 -15.64 21.20 7.04
N ASP A 112 -14.54 21.79 7.52
CA ASP A 112 -14.09 23.13 7.12
C ASP A 112 -13.16 23.01 5.91
N TRP A 113 -13.77 23.02 4.72
CA TRP A 113 -13.05 22.80 3.45
C TRP A 113 -12.12 23.96 3.08
N ALA A 114 -12.46 25.19 3.49
CA ALA A 114 -11.62 26.36 3.25
C ALA A 114 -10.33 26.29 4.07
N ALA A 115 -10.44 25.97 5.36
CA ALA A 115 -9.26 25.75 6.21
C ALA A 115 -8.45 24.55 5.74
N ALA A 116 -9.10 23.44 5.36
CA ALA A 116 -8.40 22.26 4.85
C ALA A 116 -7.56 22.57 3.60
N ALA A 117 -8.10 23.36 2.66
CA ALA A 117 -7.39 23.78 1.45
C ALA A 117 -6.21 24.72 1.76
N ALA A 118 -6.38 25.66 2.69
CA ALA A 118 -5.33 26.58 3.12
C ALA A 118 -4.16 25.82 3.79
N GLU A 119 -4.46 24.94 4.74
CA GLU A 119 -3.45 24.13 5.44
C GLU A 119 -2.75 23.15 4.49
N LYS A 120 -3.48 22.56 3.53
CA LYS A 120 -2.90 21.70 2.48
C LYS A 120 -1.89 22.48 1.64
N ARG A 121 -2.25 23.69 1.19
CA ARG A 121 -1.33 24.55 0.44
C ARG A 121 -0.08 24.89 1.26
N ALA A 122 -0.23 25.21 2.54
CA ALA A 122 0.90 25.48 3.42
C ALA A 122 1.86 24.28 3.48
N VAL A 123 1.35 23.06 3.68
CA VAL A 123 2.16 21.83 3.65
C VAL A 123 2.88 21.65 2.31
N GLU A 124 2.17 21.80 1.19
CA GLU A 124 2.74 21.59 -0.16
C GLU A 124 3.78 22.65 -0.55
N GLN A 125 3.66 23.89 -0.06
CA GLN A 125 4.61 24.98 -0.32
C GLN A 125 5.81 24.96 0.64
N THR A 126 5.64 24.41 1.84
CA THR A 126 6.72 24.25 2.84
C THR A 126 7.53 22.99 2.59
N ALA A 127 6.96 21.99 1.92
CA ALA A 127 7.72 20.85 1.41
C ALA A 127 8.82 21.39 0.46
N PRO A 128 10.10 21.10 0.72
CA PRO A 128 11.18 21.63 -0.11
C PRO A 128 10.93 21.26 -1.57
N ALA A 129 10.95 22.27 -2.46
CA ALA A 129 10.95 22.04 -3.91
C ALA A 129 12.03 21.01 -4.20
N ALA A 130 11.64 19.86 -4.76
CA ALA A 130 12.50 18.71 -4.91
C ALA A 130 13.83 19.08 -5.60
N ALA A 131 14.87 19.34 -4.81
CA ALA A 131 16.22 19.01 -5.22
C ALA A 131 16.23 17.49 -5.44
N PRO A 132 16.93 16.96 -6.46
CA PRO A 132 16.92 15.53 -6.75
C PRO A 132 17.27 14.79 -5.45
N ALA A 133 16.28 14.09 -4.89
CA ALA A 133 16.39 13.50 -3.57
C ALA A 133 17.46 12.42 -3.62
N HIS A 134 18.64 12.72 -3.07
CA HIS A 134 19.70 11.74 -2.92
C HIS A 134 19.39 10.93 -1.65
N TYR A 135 18.60 9.87 -1.80
CA TYR A 135 18.36 8.92 -0.74
C TYR A 135 19.62 8.07 -0.52
N THR A 136 20.05 7.94 0.74
CA THR A 136 21.01 6.89 1.10
C THR A 136 20.32 5.89 1.99
N PHE A 137 20.61 4.62 1.74
CA PHE A 137 20.21 3.54 2.64
C PHE A 137 21.08 3.61 3.89
N ASP A 138 20.46 3.83 5.06
CA ASP A 138 21.12 3.70 6.35
C ASP A 138 20.97 2.25 6.83
N GLU A 139 22.04 1.47 6.66
CA GLU A 139 22.10 0.06 7.05
C GLU A 139 21.81 -0.17 8.55
N ARG A 140 22.09 0.82 9.42
CA ARG A 140 21.84 0.69 10.86
C ARG A 140 20.36 0.80 11.20
N ARG A 141 19.61 1.57 10.41
CA ARG A 141 18.17 1.82 10.60
C ARG A 141 17.30 1.00 9.65
N GLY A 142 17.89 0.40 8.62
CA GLY A 142 17.15 -0.33 7.57
C GLY A 142 16.22 0.58 6.76
N LEU A 143 16.53 1.87 6.65
CA LEU A 143 15.66 2.87 6.05
C LEU A 143 16.43 3.75 5.05
N TYR A 144 15.74 4.21 4.01
CA TYR A 144 16.25 5.27 3.15
C TYR A 144 16.06 6.62 3.82
N ILE A 145 17.16 7.32 4.06
CA ILE A 145 17.17 8.64 4.70
C ILE A 145 17.34 9.72 3.63
N HIS A 146 16.57 10.79 3.78
CA HIS A 146 16.74 12.01 2.99
C HIS A 146 18.03 12.72 3.44
N ASN A 147 19.05 12.74 2.58
CA ASN A 147 20.25 13.51 2.91
C ASN A 147 20.00 15.00 2.67
N ALA A 148 20.28 15.82 3.68
CA ALA A 148 20.39 17.25 3.49
C ALA A 148 21.48 17.54 2.46
N VAL A 149 21.18 18.38 1.48
CA VAL A 149 22.17 18.86 0.51
C VAL A 149 23.28 19.59 1.28
N PRO A 150 24.56 19.26 1.10
CA PRO A 150 25.62 20.04 1.73
C PRO A 150 25.53 21.49 1.23
N GLY A 151 25.44 22.45 2.16
CA GLY A 151 25.47 23.87 1.83
C GLY A 151 26.73 24.23 1.04
N PRO A 152 26.71 25.34 0.28
CA PRO A 152 27.86 25.73 -0.54
C PRO A 152 29.10 25.81 0.33
N ARG A 153 30.16 25.09 -0.07
CA ARG A 153 31.46 25.16 0.61
C ARG A 153 31.93 26.61 0.53
N GLY A 154 32.03 27.28 1.67
CA GLY A 154 32.63 28.61 1.75
C GLY A 154 34.03 28.55 1.17
N GLY A 155 34.25 29.26 0.06
CA GLY A 155 35.58 29.48 -0.49
C GLY A 155 36.36 30.38 0.44
N GLY A 156 37.53 29.92 0.86
CA GLY A 156 38.61 30.77 1.40
C GLY A 156 39.49 31.30 0.28
#